data_AF-A0A7X6HS47-F1
#
_entry.id   AF-A0A7X6HS47-F1
#
_cell.length_a   1.000
_cell.length_b   1.000
_cell.length_c   1.000
_cell.angle_alpha   90.00
_cell.angle_beta   90.00
_cell.angle_gamma   90.00
#
_symmetry.space_group_name_H-M   'P 1'
#
loop_
_entity.id
_entity.type
_entity.pdbx_description
1 polymer ?
#
loop_
_entity_poly.entity_id
_entity_poly.type
_entity_poly.pdbx_seq_one_letter_code
_entity_poly.pdbx_strand_id
1 'polypeptide(L)'
;MIIVLGESVVAVVQGLAAKPELSVLAAGTGILGMALAFGMWWIYFDFVARRPPKYGIGWIYAWNYLHMPLVMAVTATGAGILNTIANEQNVLPDSVRMLIAISVGCSLIAIALLESTLRREADEPTHPRLSPGLKLVAALGAIGLGLWGSGLGAIALLSLLFSLLAIQMIYGLFVWFNMEIA
;
A
#
# COMPACT_ATOMS: atom_id res chain seq x y z
N MET A 1 5.80 -9.72 -4.81
CA MET A 1 4.57 -9.22 -4.17
C MET A 1 3.54 -10.30 -3.86
N ILE A 2 3.32 -11.32 -4.72
CA ILE A 2 2.28 -12.35 -4.47
C ILE A 2 2.48 -13.09 -3.13
N ILE A 3 3.72 -13.51 -2.80
CA ILE A 3 4.00 -14.21 -1.53
C ILE A 3 3.70 -13.33 -0.31
N VAL A 4 4.14 -12.06 -0.35
CA VAL A 4 3.98 -11.11 0.76
C VAL A 4 2.53 -10.66 0.92
N LEU A 5 1.75 -10.64 -0.16
CA LEU A 5 0.30 -10.49 -0.07
C LEU A 5 -0.31 -11.64 0.72
N GLY A 6 0.06 -12.88 0.39
CA GLY A 6 -0.37 -14.07 1.14
C GLY A 6 -0.03 -13.97 2.62
N GLU A 7 1.18 -13.54 2.96
CA GLU A 7 1.60 -13.29 4.35
C GLU A 7 0.72 -12.22 5.03
N SER A 8 0.39 -11.13 4.34
CA SER A 8 -0.48 -10.07 4.89
C SER A 8 -1.92 -10.58 5.13
N VAL A 9 -2.43 -11.44 4.24
CA VAL A 9 -3.74 -12.10 4.41
C VAL A 9 -3.70 -13.03 5.63
N VAL A 10 -2.64 -13.83 5.77
CA VAL A 10 -2.44 -14.72 6.92
C VAL A 10 -2.35 -13.91 8.21
N ALA A 11 -1.66 -12.78 8.22
CA ALA A 11 -1.56 -11.88 9.37
C ALA A 11 -2.94 -11.35 9.82
N VAL A 12 -3.82 -10.99 8.88
CA VAL A 12 -5.21 -10.61 9.21
C VAL A 12 -5.96 -11.77 9.84
N VAL A 13 -5.91 -12.96 9.21
CA VAL A 13 -6.62 -14.15 9.69
C VAL A 13 -6.12 -14.56 11.08
N GLN A 14 -4.81 -14.56 11.30
CA GLN A 14 -4.20 -14.86 12.60
C GLN A 14 -4.60 -13.84 13.66
N GLY A 15 -4.57 -12.54 13.32
CA GLY A 15 -4.97 -11.48 14.24
C GLY A 15 -6.42 -11.61 14.71
N LEU A 16 -7.32 -11.97 13.79
CA LEU A 16 -8.72 -12.23 14.10
C LEU A 16 -8.91 -13.53 14.89
N ALA A 17 -8.23 -14.61 14.50
CA ALA A 17 -8.34 -15.91 15.14
C ALA A 17 -7.77 -15.94 16.58
N ALA A 18 -6.85 -15.03 16.92
CA ALA A 18 -6.32 -14.89 18.26
C ALA A 18 -7.31 -14.25 19.26
N LYS A 19 -8.45 -13.73 18.79
CA LYS A 19 -9.47 -13.12 19.64
C LYS A 19 -10.46 -14.18 20.16
N PRO A 20 -10.74 -14.23 21.48
CA PRO A 20 -11.74 -15.15 22.03
C PRO A 20 -13.14 -14.93 21.46
N GLU A 21 -13.51 -13.66 21.22
CA GLU A 21 -14.76 -13.25 20.60
C GLU A 21 -14.49 -12.25 19.48
N LEU A 22 -15.18 -12.40 18.35
CA LEU A 22 -15.10 -11.48 17.22
C LEU A 22 -15.97 -10.24 17.46
N SER A 23 -15.36 -9.18 17.96
CA SER A 23 -16.03 -7.88 18.07
C SER A 23 -16.22 -7.25 16.69
N VAL A 24 -17.25 -6.39 16.56
CA VAL A 24 -17.50 -5.61 15.33
C VAL A 24 -16.28 -4.75 14.96
N LEU A 25 -15.59 -4.21 15.97
CA LEU A 25 -14.36 -3.44 15.79
C LEU A 25 -13.23 -4.29 15.21
N ALA A 26 -13.00 -5.48 15.76
CA ALA A 26 -11.97 -6.39 15.27
C ALA A 26 -12.28 -6.82 13.82
N ALA A 27 -13.52 -7.21 13.54
CA ALA A 27 -13.96 -7.58 12.20
C ALA A 27 -13.78 -6.43 11.19
N GLY A 28 -14.22 -5.21 11.52
CA GLY A 28 -14.04 -4.03 10.67
C GLY A 28 -12.56 -3.68 10.44
N THR A 29 -11.73 -3.81 11.47
CA THR A 29 -10.28 -3.61 11.39
C THR A 29 -9.63 -4.64 10.47
N GLY A 30 -10.03 -5.91 10.57
CA GLY A 30 -9.58 -6.99 9.69
C GLY A 30 -9.98 -6.77 8.24
N ILE A 31 -11.22 -6.36 7.97
CA ILE A 31 -11.69 -6.04 6.62
C ILE A 31 -10.89 -4.89 6.01
N LEU A 32 -10.67 -3.80 6.74
CA LEU A 32 -9.88 -2.68 6.26
C LEU A 32 -8.39 -3.03 6.09
N GLY A 33 -7.82 -3.84 6.98
CA GLY A 33 -6.47 -4.36 6.83
C GLY A 33 -6.32 -5.22 5.58
N MET A 34 -7.30 -6.07 5.30
CA MET A 34 -7.38 -6.85 4.07
C MET A 34 -7.47 -5.94 2.84
N ALA A 35 -8.32 -4.91 2.89
CA ALA A 35 -8.47 -3.94 1.82
C ALA A 35 -7.16 -3.17 1.54
N LEU A 36 -6.38 -2.83 2.57
CA LEU A 36 -5.04 -2.24 2.40
C LEU A 36 -4.09 -3.19 1.67
N ALA A 37 -4.03 -4.46 2.09
CA ALA A 37 -3.17 -5.46 1.47
C ALA A 37 -3.51 -5.65 -0.02
N PHE A 38 -4.80 -5.81 -0.35
CA PHE A 38 -5.27 -5.89 -1.73
C PHE A 38 -5.05 -4.60 -2.51
N GLY A 39 -5.25 -3.42 -1.90
CA GLY A 39 -5.02 -2.14 -2.54
C GLY A 39 -3.56 -1.93 -2.95
N MET A 40 -2.61 -2.26 -2.07
CA MET A 40 -1.18 -2.20 -2.40
C MET A 40 -0.81 -3.19 -3.51
N TRP A 41 -1.35 -4.41 -3.46
CA TRP A 41 -1.16 -5.40 -4.52
C TRP A 41 -1.70 -4.90 -5.85
N TRP A 42 -2.92 -4.36 -5.88
CA TRP A 42 -3.56 -3.81 -7.07
C TRP A 42 -2.67 -2.74 -7.70
N ILE A 43 -2.25 -1.75 -6.92
CA ILE A 43 -1.40 -0.65 -7.39
C ILE A 43 -0.08 -1.20 -7.96
N TYR A 44 0.55 -2.18 -7.31
CA TYR A 44 1.77 -2.79 -7.84
C TYR A 44 1.53 -3.45 -9.22
N PHE A 45 0.43 -4.20 -9.37
CA PHE A 45 0.14 -4.91 -10.62
C PHE A 45 -0.26 -3.97 -11.77
N ASP A 46 -0.93 -2.87 -11.48
CA ASP A 46 -1.32 -1.90 -12.50
C ASP A 46 -0.15 -1.03 -12.97
N PHE A 47 0.72 -0.60 -12.06
CA PHE A 47 1.74 0.39 -12.36
C PHE A 47 3.14 -0.19 -12.56
N VAL A 48 3.43 -1.40 -12.05
CA VAL A 48 4.77 -1.98 -12.08
C VAL A 48 4.85 -3.31 -12.83
N ALA A 49 4.04 -4.30 -12.45
CA ALA A 49 4.25 -5.69 -12.86
C ALA A 49 4.18 -5.96 -14.37
N ARG A 50 3.47 -5.11 -15.12
CA ARG A 50 3.21 -5.31 -16.56
C ARG A 50 4.28 -4.73 -17.49
N ARG A 51 5.34 -4.11 -16.96
CA ARG A 51 6.28 -3.32 -17.76
C ARG A 51 7.73 -3.75 -17.54
N PRO A 52 8.54 -3.85 -18.60
CA PRO A 52 9.97 -4.09 -18.45
C PRO A 52 10.67 -2.83 -17.92
N PRO A 53 11.80 -2.99 -17.20
CA PRO A 53 12.65 -1.86 -16.85
C PRO A 53 13.23 -1.19 -18.11
N LYS A 54 13.65 0.07 -17.97
CA LYS A 54 14.39 0.81 -19.00
C LYS A 54 15.69 0.08 -19.39
N TYR A 55 16.14 0.31 -20.63
CA TYR A 55 17.40 -0.24 -21.10
C TYR A 55 18.61 0.31 -20.34
N GLY A 56 19.58 -0.57 -20.09
CA GLY A 56 20.84 -0.23 -19.43
C GLY A 56 20.98 -0.91 -18.08
N ILE A 57 22.20 -1.34 -17.78
CA ILE A 57 22.51 -2.15 -16.60
C ILE A 57 22.13 -1.45 -15.29
N GLY A 58 22.30 -0.13 -15.21
CA GLY A 58 21.92 0.67 -14.04
C GLY A 58 20.42 0.63 -13.73
N TRP A 59 19.56 0.67 -14.74
CA TRP A 59 18.11 0.59 -14.56
C TRP A 59 17.64 -0.80 -14.14
N ILE A 60 18.28 -1.84 -14.68
CA ILE A 60 18.03 -3.23 -14.27
C ILE A 60 18.40 -3.42 -12.80
N TYR A 61 19.56 -2.91 -12.37
CA TYR A 61 19.94 -2.96 -10.95
C TYR A 61 18.98 -2.15 -10.08
N ALA A 62 18.66 -0.92 -10.46
CA ALA A 62 17.72 -0.09 -9.71
C ALA A 62 16.36 -0.78 -9.55
N TRP A 63 15.81 -1.33 -10.63
CA TRP A 63 14.56 -2.09 -10.62
C TRP A 63 14.63 -3.29 -9.67
N ASN A 64 15.69 -4.12 -9.75
CA ASN A 64 15.84 -5.28 -8.86
C ASN A 64 15.98 -4.87 -7.39
N TYR A 65 16.85 -3.90 -7.08
CA TYR A 65 17.09 -3.48 -5.71
C TYR A 65 15.93 -2.71 -5.09
N LEU A 66 15.11 -2.00 -5.87
CA LEU A 66 13.91 -1.30 -5.37
C LEU A 66 12.78 -2.26 -4.97
N HIS A 67 12.77 -3.51 -5.44
CA HIS A 67 11.82 -4.51 -4.96
C HIS A 67 12.11 -4.93 -3.51
N MET A 68 13.36 -4.83 -3.04
CA MET A 68 13.71 -5.15 -1.66
C MET A 68 13.03 -4.21 -0.64
N PRO A 69 13.17 -2.87 -0.72
CA PRO A 69 12.45 -1.97 0.18
C PRO A 69 10.93 -2.06 0.00
N LEU A 70 10.43 -2.34 -1.21
CA LEU A 70 9.00 -2.60 -1.40
C LEU A 70 8.53 -3.80 -0.58
N VAL A 71 9.21 -4.94 -0.70
CA VAL A 71 8.87 -6.16 0.04
C VAL A 71 8.97 -5.94 1.55
N MET A 72 10.05 -5.30 2.02
CA MET A 72 10.20 -4.96 3.45
C MET A 72 9.06 -4.08 3.96
N ALA A 73 8.70 -3.03 3.20
CA ALA A 73 7.62 -2.13 3.58
C ALA A 73 6.27 -2.86 3.62
N VAL A 74 5.96 -3.70 2.63
CA VAL A 74 4.68 -4.43 2.60
C VAL A 74 4.61 -5.46 3.71
N THR A 75 5.70 -6.16 4.02
CA THR A 75 5.79 -7.06 5.18
C THR A 75 5.55 -6.28 6.48
N ALA A 76 6.15 -5.11 6.63
CA ALA A 76 5.93 -4.23 7.78
C ALA A 76 4.47 -3.76 7.87
N THR A 77 3.80 -3.51 6.73
CA THR A 77 2.36 -3.22 6.69
C THR A 77 1.55 -4.40 7.21
N GLY A 78 1.87 -5.64 6.80
CA GLY A 78 1.22 -6.85 7.31
C GLY A 78 1.36 -7.00 8.83
N ALA A 79 2.57 -6.79 9.35
CA ALA A 79 2.81 -6.75 10.80
C ALA A 79 2.04 -5.61 11.48
N GLY A 80 1.97 -4.43 10.86
CA GLY A 80 1.20 -3.29 11.33
C GLY A 80 -0.29 -3.59 11.42
N ILE A 81 -0.86 -4.29 10.44
CA ILE A 81 -2.26 -4.73 10.43
C ILE A 81 -2.52 -5.72 11.57
N LEU A 82 -1.67 -6.74 11.73
CA LEU A 82 -1.78 -7.71 12.83
C LEU A 82 -1.78 -6.99 14.20
N ASN A 83 -0.84 -6.08 14.42
CA ASN A 83 -0.76 -5.30 15.65
C ASN A 83 -1.98 -4.39 15.82
N THR A 84 -2.51 -3.82 14.74
CA THR A 84 -3.72 -2.99 14.79
C THR A 84 -4.93 -3.80 15.21
N ILE A 85 -5.12 -5.02 14.68
CA ILE A 85 -6.21 -5.94 15.07
C ILE A 85 -6.06 -6.40 16.53
N ALA A 86 -4.82 -6.62 16.98
CA ALA A 86 -4.56 -7.03 18.36
C ALA A 86 -4.96 -5.94 19.38
N ASN A 87 -4.91 -4.66 18.99
CA ASN A 87 -5.23 -3.54 19.88
C ASN A 87 -6.73 -3.17 19.84
N GLU A 88 -7.42 -3.29 20.98
CA GLU A 88 -8.84 -2.91 21.14
C GLU A 88 -9.02 -1.52 21.75
N GLN A 89 -7.94 -0.76 21.89
CA GLN A 89 -7.99 0.58 22.45
C GLN A 89 -8.68 1.55 21.48
N ASN A 90 -9.44 2.50 22.04
CA ASN A 90 -10.08 3.56 21.25
C ASN A 90 -9.07 4.41 20.47
N VAL A 91 -7.84 4.51 20.98
CA VAL A 91 -6.71 5.21 20.35
C VAL A 91 -5.58 4.20 20.18
N LEU A 92 -5.00 4.14 18.98
CA LEU A 92 -3.87 3.25 18.73
C LEU A 92 -2.59 3.73 19.43
N PRO A 93 -1.80 2.82 20.01
CA PRO A 93 -0.45 3.15 20.46
C PRO A 93 0.39 3.74 19.33
N ASP A 94 1.22 4.73 19.66
CA ASP A 94 2.06 5.44 18.71
C ASP A 94 2.94 4.52 17.87
N SER A 95 3.50 3.46 18.48
CA SER A 95 4.31 2.47 17.77
C SER A 95 3.52 1.73 16.67
N VAL A 96 2.28 1.36 16.95
CA VAL A 96 1.40 0.65 15.99
C VAL A 96 0.96 1.59 14.88
N ARG A 97 0.54 2.81 15.23
CA ARG A 97 0.18 3.86 14.28
C ARG A 97 1.33 4.17 13.34
N MET A 98 2.52 4.44 13.88
CA MET A 98 3.71 4.75 13.09
C MET A 98 4.12 3.59 12.20
N LEU A 99 4.13 2.36 12.74
CA LEU A 99 4.49 1.17 11.96
C LEU A 99 3.62 1.03 10.72
N ILE A 100 2.29 1.02 10.86
CA ILE A 100 1.39 0.81 9.73
C ILE A 100 1.37 1.99 8.76
N ALA A 101 1.39 3.23 9.27
CA ALA A 101 1.28 4.41 8.43
C ALA A 101 2.59 4.67 7.63
N ILE A 102 3.74 4.52 8.28
CA ILE A 102 5.05 4.68 7.63
C ILE A 102 5.30 3.54 6.65
N SER A 103 4.96 2.29 6.99
CA SER A 103 5.12 1.16 6.06
C SER A 103 4.30 1.33 4.79
N VAL A 104 3.02 1.74 4.89
CA VAL A 104 2.19 2.09 3.72
C VAL A 104 2.82 3.21 2.89
N GLY A 105 3.31 4.27 3.55
CA GLY A 105 4.01 5.36 2.86
C GLY A 105 5.27 4.90 2.14
N CYS A 106 6.10 4.09 2.79
CA CYS A 106 7.30 3.49 2.19
C CYS A 106 6.97 2.58 1.01
N SER A 107 5.88 1.80 1.08
CA SER A 107 5.41 0.99 -0.05
C SER A 107 5.05 1.88 -1.25
N LEU A 108 4.31 2.97 -1.04
CA LEU A 108 3.94 3.91 -2.10
C LEU A 108 5.16 4.62 -2.70
N ILE A 109 6.14 5.02 -1.88
CA ILE A 109 7.42 5.57 -2.36
C ILE A 109 8.15 4.54 -3.23
N ALA A 110 8.29 3.31 -2.74
CA ALA A 110 8.97 2.25 -3.48
C ALA A 110 8.28 1.97 -4.83
N ILE A 111 6.94 1.93 -4.87
CA ILE A 111 6.18 1.80 -6.12
C ILE A 111 6.43 3.00 -7.04
N ALA A 112 6.40 4.24 -6.53
CA ALA A 112 6.65 5.43 -7.35
C ALA A 112 8.06 5.41 -7.97
N LEU A 113 9.07 5.01 -7.19
CA LEU A 113 10.43 4.86 -7.68
C LEU A 113 10.54 3.72 -8.69
N LEU A 114 9.92 2.57 -8.43
CA LEU A 114 9.86 1.45 -9.38
C LEU A 114 9.24 1.90 -10.70
N GLU A 115 8.09 2.57 -10.67
CA GLU A 115 7.42 3.10 -11.86
C GLU A 115 8.35 4.00 -12.68
N SER A 116 9.19 4.81 -12.02
CA SER A 116 10.16 5.68 -12.70
C SER A 116 11.29 4.93 -13.43
N THR A 117 11.55 3.66 -13.07
CA THR A 117 12.54 2.80 -13.72
C THR A 117 11.99 2.05 -14.92
N LEU A 118 10.68 2.08 -15.16
CA LEU A 118 10.02 1.29 -16.20
C LEU A 118 10.10 1.97 -17.56
N ARG A 119 10.15 1.15 -18.60
CA ARG A 119 9.98 1.61 -19.96
C ARG A 119 8.52 2.04 -20.14
N ARG A 120 8.34 3.16 -20.84
CA ARG A 120 7.02 3.63 -21.26
C ARG A 120 6.85 3.40 -22.75
N GLU A 121 5.69 2.90 -23.12
CA GLU A 121 5.29 2.74 -24.52
C GLU A 121 4.59 4.03 -25.00
N ALA A 122 4.52 4.25 -26.31
CA ALA A 122 4.07 5.54 -26.87
C ALA A 122 2.57 5.79 -26.65
N ASP A 123 1.80 4.72 -26.49
CA ASP A 123 0.37 4.64 -26.23
C ASP A 123 0.05 4.46 -24.74
N GLU A 124 1.05 4.58 -23.86
CA GLU A 124 0.82 4.32 -22.45
C GLU A 124 -0.12 5.37 -21.83
N PRO A 125 -1.23 4.94 -21.21
CA PRO A 125 -2.30 5.87 -20.85
C PRO A 125 -2.04 6.61 -19.55
N THR A 126 -1.19 6.05 -18.69
CA THR A 126 -0.80 6.75 -17.46
C THR A 126 0.05 7.96 -17.83
N HIS A 127 -0.04 9.05 -17.06
CA HIS A 127 0.80 10.21 -17.31
C HIS A 127 2.16 10.08 -16.57
N PRO A 128 3.32 10.33 -17.24
CA PRO A 128 4.66 9.97 -16.75
C PRO A 128 5.09 10.65 -15.45
N ARG A 129 4.54 11.83 -15.14
CA ARG A 129 4.86 12.57 -13.91
C ARG A 129 3.74 12.55 -12.88
N LEU A 130 2.49 12.48 -13.35
CA LEU A 130 1.34 12.55 -12.47
C LEU A 130 1.18 11.22 -11.72
N SER A 131 1.33 10.09 -12.40
CA SER A 131 1.15 8.77 -11.78
C SER A 131 2.15 8.49 -10.64
N PRO A 132 3.48 8.71 -10.80
CA PRO A 132 4.41 8.63 -9.68
C PRO A 132 4.19 9.75 -8.65
N GLY A 133 3.86 10.96 -9.10
CA GLY A 133 3.62 12.12 -8.23
C GLY A 133 2.46 11.91 -7.25
N LEU A 134 1.34 11.36 -7.72
CA LEU A 134 0.18 11.03 -6.89
C LEU A 134 0.55 10.04 -5.78
N LYS A 135 1.39 9.03 -6.08
CA LYS A 135 1.86 8.05 -5.09
C LYS A 135 2.79 8.69 -4.06
N LEU A 136 3.66 9.61 -4.47
CA LEU A 136 4.53 10.35 -3.55
C LEU A 136 3.72 11.28 -2.62
N VAL A 137 2.73 12.00 -3.15
CA VAL A 137 1.84 12.83 -2.32
C VAL A 137 1.05 11.97 -1.33
N ALA A 138 0.50 10.85 -1.79
CA ALA A 138 -0.19 9.89 -0.94
C ALA A 138 0.76 9.29 0.13
N ALA A 139 2.02 9.02 -0.21
CA ALA A 139 3.01 8.54 0.75
C ALA A 139 3.32 9.56 1.84
N LEU A 140 3.46 10.85 1.48
CA LEU A 140 3.64 11.92 2.44
C LEU A 140 2.42 12.05 3.36
N GLY A 141 1.20 11.89 2.81
CA GLY A 141 -0.02 11.80 3.60
C GLY A 141 0.00 10.65 4.60
N ALA A 142 0.38 9.44 4.16
CA ALA A 142 0.47 8.26 5.02
C ALA A 142 1.52 8.44 6.12
N ILE A 143 2.72 8.92 5.79
CA ILE A 143 3.76 9.22 6.79
C ILE A 143 3.29 10.30 7.76
N GLY A 144 2.59 11.33 7.26
CA GLY A 144 2.02 12.38 8.08
C GLY A 144 0.98 11.86 9.08
N LEU A 145 0.14 10.91 8.69
CA LEU A 145 -0.78 10.21 9.61
C LEU A 145 -0.02 9.43 10.69
N GLY A 146 1.15 8.88 10.36
CA GLY A 146 2.03 8.24 11.34
C GLY A 146 2.59 9.22 12.38
N LEU A 147 3.11 10.36 11.91
CA LEU A 147 3.80 11.34 12.75
C LEU A 147 2.86 12.21 13.57
N TRP A 148 1.73 12.64 13.00
CA TRP A 148 0.82 13.62 13.60
C TRP A 148 -0.59 13.09 13.88
N GLY A 149 -0.91 11.86 13.49
CA GLY A 149 -2.22 11.25 13.71
C GLY A 149 -2.45 10.72 15.13
N SER A 150 -1.89 11.35 16.16
CA SER A 150 -2.16 10.95 17.55
C SER A 150 -3.64 11.12 17.87
N GLY A 151 -4.21 10.16 18.60
CA GLY A 151 -5.65 10.12 18.90
C GLY A 151 -6.52 9.39 17.87
N LEU A 152 -5.97 8.95 16.73
CA LEU A 152 -6.74 8.14 15.78
C LEU A 152 -6.95 6.70 16.29
N GLY A 153 -8.19 6.24 16.22
CA GLY A 153 -8.53 4.82 16.39
C GLY A 153 -8.22 3.99 15.14
N ALA A 154 -8.28 2.67 15.28
CA ALA A 154 -7.93 1.72 14.22
C ALA A 154 -8.71 1.94 12.92
N ILE A 155 -10.05 1.99 12.99
CA ILE A 155 -10.92 2.16 11.83
C ILE A 155 -10.63 3.48 11.11
N ALA A 156 -10.47 4.58 11.86
CA ALA A 156 -10.21 5.89 11.28
C ALA A 156 -8.86 5.91 10.55
N LEU A 157 -7.80 5.41 11.18
CA LEU A 157 -6.47 5.36 10.57
C LEU A 157 -6.47 4.48 9.31
N LEU A 158 -7.00 3.26 9.39
CA LEU A 158 -7.03 2.34 8.25
C LEU A 158 -7.88 2.87 7.10
N SER A 159 -9.01 3.53 7.38
CA SER A 159 -9.86 4.14 6.36
C SER A 159 -9.15 5.30 5.65
N LEU A 160 -8.42 6.13 6.39
CA LEU A 160 -7.62 7.21 5.81
C LEU A 160 -6.48 6.66 4.93
N LEU A 161 -5.74 5.67 5.43
CA LEU A 161 -4.70 4.99 4.65
C LEU A 161 -5.28 4.32 3.39
N PHE A 162 -6.42 3.65 3.51
CA PHE A 162 -7.08 3.02 2.36
C PHE A 162 -7.54 4.06 1.34
N SER A 163 -8.06 5.21 1.79
CA SER A 163 -8.45 6.30 0.90
C SER A 163 -7.27 6.81 0.07
N LEU A 164 -6.06 6.88 0.65
CA LEU A 164 -4.84 7.24 -0.07
C LEU A 164 -4.48 6.21 -1.17
N LEU A 165 -4.72 4.92 -0.93
CA LEU A 165 -4.56 3.87 -1.95
C LEU A 165 -5.68 3.93 -2.99
N ALA A 166 -6.92 4.14 -2.57
CA ALA A 166 -8.09 4.20 -3.43
C ALA A 166 -7.98 5.30 -4.49
N ILE A 167 -7.38 6.45 -4.16
CA ILE A 167 -7.07 7.51 -5.13
C ILE A 167 -6.23 6.96 -6.30
N GLN A 168 -5.22 6.13 -6.02
CA GLN A 168 -4.36 5.53 -7.05
C GLN A 168 -5.09 4.46 -7.86
N MET A 169 -5.92 3.66 -7.19
CA MET A 169 -6.75 2.63 -7.84
C MET A 169 -7.77 3.26 -8.79
N ILE A 170 -8.47 4.31 -8.36
CA ILE A 170 -9.44 5.04 -9.18
C ILE A 170 -8.73 5.70 -10.36
N TYR A 171 -7.57 6.32 -10.14
CA TYR A 171 -6.77 6.88 -11.22
C TYR A 171 -6.37 5.81 -12.24
N GLY A 172 -5.87 4.65 -11.79
CA GLY A 172 -5.57 3.52 -12.67
C GLY A 172 -6.79 3.09 -13.47
N LEU A 173 -7.92 2.86 -12.78
CA LEU A 173 -9.17 2.44 -13.38
C LEU A 173 -9.62 3.41 -14.49
N PHE A 174 -9.69 4.72 -14.19
CA PHE A 174 -10.08 5.74 -15.16
C PHE A 174 -9.17 5.75 -16.40
N VAL A 175 -7.87 5.65 -16.19
CA VAL A 175 -6.87 5.69 -17.24
C VAL A 175 -6.94 4.45 -18.15
N TRP A 176 -7.11 3.25 -17.58
CA TRP A 176 -7.21 2.01 -18.34
C TRP A 176 -8.55 1.87 -19.08
N PHE A 177 -9.67 2.23 -18.44
CA PHE A 177 -10.99 2.18 -19.09
C PHE A 177 -11.09 3.10 -20.30
N ASN A 178 -10.48 4.29 -20.24
CA ASN A 178 -10.50 5.21 -21.39
C ASN A 178 -9.70 4.70 -22.59
N MET A 179 -8.75 3.78 -22.41
CA MET A 179 -8.07 3.14 -23.55
C MET A 179 -8.93 2.08 -24.24
N GLU A 180 -9.71 1.30 -23.50
CA GLU A 180 -10.51 0.23 -24.10
C GLU A 180 -11.63 0.76 -25.01
N ILE A 181 -12.00 2.04 -24.84
CA ILE A 181 -13.07 2.71 -25.59
C ILE A 181 -12.51 3.58 -26.74
N ALA A 182 -11.19 3.81 -26.79
CA ALA A 182 -10.52 4.65 -27.80
C ALA A 182 -10.01 3.82 -28.99
#